data_AF-A0AA39U050-F1
#
_entry.id   AF-A0AA39U050-F1
#
_cell.length_a   1.000
_cell.length_b   1.000
_cell.length_c   1.000
_cell.angle_alpha   90.00
_cell.angle_beta   90.00
_cell.angle_gamma   90.00
#
_symmetry.space_group_name_H-M   'P 1'
#
loop_
_entity.id
_entity.type
_entity.pdbx_description
1 polymer ?
#
loop_
_entity_poly.entity_id
_entity_poly.type
_entity_poly.pdbx_seq_one_letter_code
_entity_poly.pdbx_strand_id
1 'polypeptide(L)'
;MLKSYYPSLADWQLATDILQCLPSFNHCPHYDFVLLDTVSGPLFTQLVMVFECTICEKTFPLMLVWPFDQPTEGNSAQKDQDLGFYRVRMDMKKSEPHLVSIYSVLWGALLIEDHDFSSEDKDVKEYHVVDVVDADLFLRMQSLSYVGKLTIQ
;
A
#
# COMPACT_ATOMS: atom_id res chain seq x y z
N MET A 1 5.57 14.89 4.45
CA MET A 1 5.31 14.07 5.66
C MET A 1 3.83 14.19 5.98
N LEU A 2 3.12 13.08 6.05
CA LEU A 2 1.71 12.98 6.41
C LEU A 2 1.61 12.20 7.73
N LYS A 3 0.71 12.61 8.63
CA LYS A 3 0.44 11.86 9.86
C LYS A 3 -0.97 11.28 9.79
N SER A 4 -1.09 9.97 9.87
CA SER A 4 -2.38 9.28 9.97
C SER A 4 -2.63 8.89 11.42
N TYR A 5 -3.85 9.10 11.92
CA TYR A 5 -4.25 8.74 13.27
C TYR A 5 -5.40 7.75 13.22
N TYR A 6 -5.33 6.70 14.05
CA TYR A 6 -6.34 5.65 14.01
C TYR A 6 -6.47 4.88 15.34
N PRO A 7 -7.62 4.25 15.61
CA PRO A 7 -7.76 3.35 16.75
C PRO A 7 -7.09 2.00 16.47
N SER A 8 -6.14 1.60 17.33
CA SER A 8 -5.46 0.31 17.29
C SER A 8 -6.43 -0.85 17.58
N LEU A 9 -6.41 -1.93 16.80
CA LEU A 9 -7.12 -3.18 17.13
C LEU A 9 -6.45 -3.95 18.28
N ALA A 10 -5.16 -3.70 18.54
CA ALA A 10 -4.41 -4.43 19.54
C ALA A 10 -4.78 -3.98 20.96
N ASP A 11 -4.92 -2.67 21.19
CA ASP A 11 -5.14 -2.11 22.52
C ASP A 11 -6.24 -1.02 22.59
N TRP A 12 -6.90 -0.71 21.48
CA TRP A 12 -7.89 0.37 21.34
C TRP A 12 -7.38 1.79 21.66
N GLN A 13 -6.07 1.99 21.69
CA GLN A 13 -5.49 3.32 21.82
C GLN A 13 -5.36 4.01 20.47
N LEU A 14 -5.22 5.34 20.51
CA LEU A 14 -4.96 6.13 19.31
C LEU A 14 -3.50 5.94 18.90
N ALA A 15 -3.29 5.23 17.80
CA ALA A 15 -2.00 5.06 17.16
C ALA A 15 -1.75 6.14 16.09
N THR A 16 -0.50 6.26 15.64
CA THR A 16 -0.11 7.28 14.65
C THR A 16 0.96 6.74 13.71
N ASP A 17 0.69 6.82 12.42
CA ASP A 17 1.68 6.55 11.37
C ASP A 17 2.25 7.85 10.83
N ILE A 18 3.57 7.87 10.63
CA ILE A 18 4.27 8.99 10.01
C ILE A 18 4.71 8.55 8.61
N LEU A 19 4.02 9.07 7.59
CA LEU A 19 4.20 8.69 6.20
C LEU A 19 5.10 9.69 5.47
N GLN A 20 6.05 9.17 4.71
CA GLN A 20 7.10 9.88 4.01
C GLN A 20 7.05 9.61 2.51
N CYS A 21 7.28 10.67 1.75
CA CYS A 21 7.46 10.63 0.30
C CYS A 21 8.58 11.62 -0.02
N LEU A 22 9.82 11.15 0.07
CA LEU A 22 11.04 11.94 -0.08
C LEU A 22 11.69 11.60 -1.43
N PRO A 23 11.61 12.50 -2.44
CA PRO A 23 12.21 12.25 -3.75
C PRO A 23 13.74 12.11 -3.71
N SER A 24 14.39 12.64 -2.67
CA SER A 24 15.83 12.57 -2.46
C SER A 24 16.15 12.43 -0.98
N PHE A 25 16.18 11.18 -0.51
CA PHE A 25 16.64 10.79 0.82
C PHE A 25 18.00 10.08 0.68
N ASN A 26 19.08 10.72 1.11
CA ASN A 26 20.45 10.22 0.90
C ASN A 26 20.77 9.88 -0.57
N HIS A 27 20.32 10.72 -1.51
CA HIS A 27 20.45 10.52 -2.96
C HIS A 27 19.65 9.33 -3.54
N CYS A 28 18.76 8.74 -2.76
CA CYS A 28 17.82 7.72 -3.21
C CYS A 28 16.38 8.14 -2.88
N PRO A 29 15.41 7.95 -3.78
CA PRO A 29 14.02 8.21 -3.44
C PRO A 29 13.53 7.23 -2.36
N HIS A 30 12.75 7.73 -1.43
CA HIS A 30 12.10 6.94 -0.37
C HIS A 30 10.61 7.25 -0.35
N TYR A 31 9.80 6.25 -0.66
CA TYR A 31 8.34 6.35 -0.77
C TYR A 31 7.72 5.28 0.12
N ASP A 32 6.97 5.72 1.13
CA ASP A 32 6.25 4.83 2.02
C ASP A 32 5.06 4.19 1.32
N PHE A 33 4.56 3.10 1.89
CA PHE A 33 3.39 2.40 1.41
C PHE A 33 2.22 2.63 2.36
N VAL A 34 1.02 2.63 1.81
CA VAL A 34 -0.22 2.87 2.56
C VAL A 34 -1.30 1.91 2.10
N LEU A 35 -2.16 1.50 3.03
CA LEU A 35 -3.42 0.84 2.72
C LEU A 35 -4.52 1.90 2.64
N LEU A 36 -5.15 2.01 1.47
CA LEU A 36 -6.21 2.98 1.21
C LEU A 36 -7.58 2.34 1.28
N ASP A 37 -8.55 3.10 1.80
CA ASP A 37 -9.96 2.82 1.65
C ASP A 37 -10.43 3.29 0.27
N THR A 38 -10.92 2.35 -0.55
CA THR A 38 -11.45 2.65 -1.88
C THR A 38 -12.84 2.07 -2.03
N VAL A 39 -13.59 2.53 -3.03
CA VAL A 39 -14.95 2.04 -3.31
C VAL A 39 -14.97 0.53 -3.58
N SER A 40 -13.89 -0.01 -4.17
CA SER A 40 -13.73 -1.43 -4.47
C SER A 40 -13.18 -2.24 -3.30
N GLY A 41 -12.98 -1.60 -2.14
CA GLY A 41 -12.36 -2.18 -0.95
C GLY A 41 -10.91 -1.72 -0.75
N PRO A 42 -10.25 -2.21 0.31
CA PRO A 42 -8.90 -1.80 0.65
C PRO A 42 -7.89 -2.12 -0.45
N LEU A 43 -6.96 -1.18 -0.68
CA LEU A 43 -5.93 -1.29 -1.73
C LEU A 43 -4.58 -0.80 -1.20
N PHE A 44 -3.56 -1.64 -1.29
CA PHE A 44 -2.19 -1.21 -1.03
C PHE A 44 -1.74 -0.27 -2.15
N THR A 45 -1.03 0.79 -1.78
CA THR A 45 -0.47 1.75 -2.73
C THR A 45 0.88 2.28 -2.25
N GLN A 46 1.72 2.72 -3.18
CA GLN A 46 2.94 3.46 -2.88
C GLN A 46 2.66 4.97 -2.90
N LEU A 47 3.03 5.67 -1.84
CA LEU A 47 2.85 7.10 -1.71
C LEU A 47 3.95 7.86 -2.47
N VAL A 48 3.58 8.50 -3.59
CA VAL A 48 4.53 9.24 -4.42
C VAL A 48 4.68 10.68 -3.95
N MET A 49 3.56 11.33 -3.66
CA MET A 49 3.53 12.76 -3.33
C MET A 49 2.29 13.09 -2.52
N VAL A 50 2.42 14.02 -1.58
CA VAL A 50 1.30 14.67 -0.87
C VAL A 50 1.31 16.15 -1.23
N PHE A 51 0.16 16.70 -1.60
CA PHE A 51 0.02 18.10 -1.99
C PHE A 51 -1.39 18.64 -1.69
N GLU A 52 -1.53 19.95 -1.73
CA GLU A 52 -2.82 20.62 -1.59
C GLU A 52 -3.28 21.13 -2.96
N CYS A 53 -4.56 20.94 -3.27
CA CYS A 53 -5.18 21.45 -4.48
C CYS A 53 -6.32 22.41 -4.10
N THR A 54 -6.28 23.64 -4.61
CA THR A 54 -7.35 24.63 -4.35
C THR A 54 -8.28 24.75 -5.55
N ILE A 55 -9.55 24.44 -5.35
CA ILE A 55 -10.60 24.51 -6.37
C ILE A 55 -11.74 25.38 -5.83
N CYS A 56 -12.09 26.45 -6.54
CA CYS A 56 -13.17 27.37 -6.13
C CYS A 56 -13.07 27.80 -4.65
N GLU A 57 -11.89 28.27 -4.24
CA GLU A 57 -11.57 28.72 -2.88
C GLU A 57 -11.59 27.63 -1.79
N LYS A 58 -11.76 26.36 -2.15
CA LYS A 58 -11.65 25.22 -1.23
C LYS A 58 -10.35 24.48 -1.46
N THR A 59 -9.60 24.26 -0.39
CA THR A 59 -8.35 23.49 -0.41
C THR A 59 -8.62 22.03 -0.04
N PHE A 60 -8.13 21.14 -0.89
CA PHE A 60 -8.25 19.69 -0.76
C PHE A 60 -6.86 19.11 -0.56
N PRO A 61 -6.58 18.45 0.58
CA PRO A 61 -5.34 17.72 0.75
C PRO A 61 -5.44 16.37 0.02
N LEU A 62 -4.54 16.18 -0.94
CA LEU A 62 -4.54 15.07 -1.87
C LEU A 62 -3.17 14.39 -1.88
N MET A 63 -3.14 13.17 -2.37
CA MET A 63 -1.94 12.40 -2.59
C MET A 63 -1.97 11.74 -3.96
N LEU A 64 -0.79 11.68 -4.58
CA LEU A 64 -0.55 10.87 -5.75
C LEU A 64 0.02 9.53 -5.29
N VAL A 65 -0.62 8.44 -5.71
CA VAL A 65 -0.24 7.09 -5.30
C VAL A 65 -0.15 6.15 -6.50
N TRP A 66 0.75 5.17 -6.43
CA TRP A 66 0.77 4.06 -7.37
C TRP A 66 0.04 2.85 -6.76
N PRO A 67 -1.02 2.33 -7.40
CA PRO A 67 -1.76 1.21 -6.85
C PRO A 67 -1.04 -0.14 -7.05
N PHE A 68 -1.27 -1.06 -6.11
CA PHE A 68 -0.93 -2.47 -6.26
C PHE A 68 -2.18 -3.29 -6.58
N ASP A 69 -2.73 -3.12 -7.78
CA ASP A 69 -4.00 -3.68 -8.22
C ASP A 69 -3.85 -4.86 -9.20
N GLN A 70 -2.61 -5.26 -9.51
CA GLN A 70 -2.35 -6.33 -10.44
C GLN A 70 -2.47 -7.70 -9.77
N PRO A 71 -3.04 -8.71 -10.46
CA PRO A 71 -3.18 -10.04 -9.91
C PRO A 71 -1.81 -10.69 -9.70
N THR A 72 -1.66 -11.39 -8.58
CA THR A 72 -0.48 -12.18 -8.22
C THR A 72 -0.69 -13.64 -8.63
N GLU A 73 -0.49 -13.94 -9.92
CA GLU A 73 -0.63 -15.30 -10.46
C GLU A 73 0.71 -16.07 -10.44
N GLY A 74 0.65 -17.38 -10.20
CA GLY A 74 1.76 -18.32 -10.43
C GLY A 74 1.99 -19.36 -9.31
N ASN A 75 3.08 -20.13 -9.47
CA ASN A 75 3.50 -21.19 -8.55
C ASN A 75 3.80 -20.69 -7.12
N SER A 76 4.06 -19.39 -6.94
CA SER A 76 4.28 -18.77 -5.63
C SER A 76 3.02 -18.66 -4.79
N ALA A 77 1.82 -18.64 -5.40
CA ALA A 77 0.57 -18.43 -4.67
C ALA A 77 0.31 -19.49 -3.60
N GLN A 78 0.55 -20.78 -3.91
CA GLN A 78 0.40 -21.86 -2.93
C GLN A 78 1.42 -21.73 -1.79
N LYS A 79 2.68 -21.41 -2.13
CA LYS A 79 3.75 -21.24 -1.13
C LYS A 79 3.47 -20.06 -0.21
N ASP A 80 3.01 -18.94 -0.77
CA ASP A 80 2.63 -17.76 -0.01
C ASP A 80 1.45 -18.09 0.92
N GLN A 81 0.46 -18.86 0.44
CA GLN A 81 -0.64 -19.35 1.29
C GLN A 81 -0.15 -20.25 2.43
N ASP A 82 0.74 -21.21 2.14
CA ASP A 82 1.26 -22.16 3.12
C ASP A 82 2.12 -21.47 4.19
N LEU A 83 2.81 -20.39 3.83
CA LEU A 83 3.67 -19.61 4.72
C LEU A 83 2.96 -18.39 5.33
N GLY A 84 1.70 -18.13 4.96
CA GLY A 84 0.94 -16.97 5.43
C GLY A 84 1.46 -15.63 4.90
N PHE A 85 2.17 -15.63 3.77
CA PHE A 85 2.66 -14.39 3.15
C PHE A 85 1.58 -13.74 2.29
N TYR A 86 1.56 -12.41 2.33
CA TYR A 86 0.72 -11.60 1.47
C TYR A 86 1.59 -10.92 0.42
N ARG A 87 1.25 -11.16 -0.85
CA ARG A 87 1.96 -10.59 -1.99
C ARG A 87 1.09 -9.55 -2.68
N VAL A 88 1.72 -8.48 -3.14
CA VAL A 88 1.09 -7.41 -3.91
C VAL A 88 1.95 -7.09 -5.13
N ARG A 89 1.31 -6.72 -6.25
CA ARG A 89 1.99 -6.48 -7.53
C ARG A 89 1.59 -5.14 -8.10
N MET A 90 2.58 -4.40 -8.59
CA MET A 90 2.42 -3.14 -9.30
C MET A 90 2.98 -3.29 -10.71
N ASP A 91 2.25 -2.80 -11.69
CA ASP A 91 2.70 -2.69 -13.08
C ASP A 91 2.66 -1.21 -13.46
N MET A 92 3.82 -0.56 -13.55
CA MET A 92 3.90 0.89 -13.82
C MET A 92 3.48 1.27 -15.24
N LYS A 93 3.36 0.30 -16.17
CA LYS A 93 2.85 0.55 -17.53
C LYS A 93 1.33 0.43 -17.62
N LYS A 94 0.75 -0.55 -16.92
CA LYS A 94 -0.70 -0.83 -16.99
C LYS A 94 -1.51 -0.11 -15.94
N SER A 95 -0.94 0.11 -14.77
CA SER A 95 -1.62 0.82 -13.70
C SER A 95 -1.46 2.32 -13.96
N GLU A 96 -2.48 3.12 -13.71
CA GLU A 96 -2.36 4.58 -13.73
C GLU A 96 -2.18 5.06 -12.29
N PRO A 97 -1.36 6.10 -12.04
CA PRO A 97 -1.26 6.68 -10.72
C PRO A 97 -2.60 7.32 -10.34
N HIS A 98 -3.06 7.05 -9.13
CA HIS A 98 -4.32 7.58 -8.62
C HIS A 98 -4.11 8.83 -7.78
N LEU A 99 -5.03 9.77 -7.93
CA LEU A 99 -5.12 10.95 -7.08
C LEU A 99 -6.23 10.71 -6.06
N VAL A 100 -5.84 10.65 -4.78
CA VAL A 100 -6.72 10.22 -3.69
C VAL A 100 -6.69 11.25 -2.57
N SER A 101 -7.78 11.38 -1.81
CA SER A 101 -7.77 12.20 -0.60
C SER A 101 -6.89 11.58 0.48
N ILE A 102 -6.14 12.39 1.22
CA ILE A 102 -5.36 11.90 2.36
C ILE A 102 -6.24 11.24 3.44
N TYR A 103 -7.53 11.56 3.48
CA TYR A 103 -8.48 11.01 4.45
C TYR A 103 -8.90 9.57 4.11
N SER A 104 -8.54 9.07 2.92
CA SER A 104 -8.73 7.67 2.55
C SER A 104 -7.59 6.76 3.05
N VAL A 105 -6.55 7.32 3.68
CA VAL A 105 -5.51 6.50 4.29
C VAL A 105 -6.10 5.80 5.50
N LEU A 106 -6.13 4.47 5.45
CA LEU A 106 -6.45 3.68 6.61
C LEU A 106 -5.21 3.59 7.52
N TRP A 107 -4.08 3.14 6.96
CA TRP A 107 -2.83 2.90 7.70
C TRP A 107 -1.62 2.99 6.77
N GLY A 108 -0.45 3.21 7.35
CA GLY A 108 0.84 2.91 6.73
C GLY A 108 1.05 1.41 6.61
N ALA A 109 1.92 1.02 5.67
CA ALA A 109 2.28 -0.37 5.45
C ALA A 109 3.78 -0.48 5.19
N LEU A 110 4.37 -1.57 5.68
CA LEU A 110 5.73 -1.96 5.34
C LEU A 110 5.66 -3.01 4.23
N LEU A 111 6.15 -2.64 3.04
CA LEU A 111 6.30 -3.56 1.92
C LEU A 111 7.78 -3.74 1.58
N ILE A 112 8.19 -4.97 1.28
CA ILE A 112 9.56 -5.30 0.86
C ILE A 112 9.52 -5.80 -0.58
N GLU A 113 10.33 -5.21 -1.46
CA GLU A 113 10.45 -5.62 -2.86
C GLU A 113 11.02 -7.03 -2.95
N ASP A 114 10.35 -7.90 -3.72
CA ASP A 114 10.88 -9.20 -4.10
C ASP A 114 11.87 -9.00 -5.26
N HIS A 115 13.15 -8.82 -4.93
CA HIS A 115 14.20 -8.60 -5.92
C HIS A 115 14.49 -9.84 -6.79
N ASP A 116 14.06 -11.03 -6.36
CA ASP A 116 14.20 -12.27 -7.13
C ASP A 116 13.03 -12.48 -8.09
N PHE A 117 11.97 -11.67 -8.00
CA PHE A 117 10.89 -11.67 -8.97
C PHE A 117 11.39 -11.18 -10.33
N SER A 118 11.52 -12.12 -11.27
CA SER A 118 11.83 -11.82 -12.67
C SER A 118 10.57 -11.88 -13.52
N SER A 119 10.06 -10.71 -13.88
CA SER A 119 9.05 -10.53 -14.92
C SER A 119 9.74 -10.26 -16.27
N GLU A 120 9.16 -10.70 -17.39
CA GLU A 120 9.63 -10.29 -18.73
C GLU A 120 9.59 -8.77 -18.90
N ASP A 121 8.69 -8.10 -18.17
CA ASP A 121 8.58 -6.65 -18.09
C ASP A 121 9.23 -6.12 -16.79
N LYS A 122 10.27 -5.29 -16.93
CA LYS A 122 10.98 -4.68 -15.80
C LYS A 122 10.14 -3.65 -15.04
N ASP A 123 9.03 -3.20 -15.62
CA ASP A 123 8.12 -2.22 -15.00
C ASP A 123 7.08 -2.88 -14.09
N VAL A 124 7.11 -4.22 -14.00
CA VAL A 124 6.31 -5.00 -13.04
C VAL A 124 7.19 -5.35 -11.86
N LYS A 125 6.71 -4.99 -10.66
CA LYS A 125 7.38 -5.30 -9.40
C LYS A 125 6.43 -6.01 -8.44
N GLU A 126 6.97 -6.96 -7.69
CA GLU A 126 6.27 -7.63 -6.61
C GLU A 126 6.85 -7.23 -5.26
N TYR A 127 5.96 -7.19 -4.28
CA TYR A 127 6.30 -6.87 -2.91
C TYR A 127 5.60 -7.82 -1.95
N HIS A 128 6.26 -8.09 -0.84
CA HIS A 128 5.70 -8.77 0.31
C HIS A 128 5.21 -7.75 1.34
N VAL A 129 3.98 -7.94 1.83
CA VAL A 129 3.46 -7.21 2.98
C VAL A 129 4.06 -7.78 4.24
N VAL A 130 4.69 -6.93 5.05
CA VAL A 130 5.26 -7.31 6.35
C VAL A 130 4.25 -6.94 7.44
N ASP A 131 3.43 -7.91 7.83
CA ASP A 131 2.40 -7.74 8.85
C ASP A 131 2.87 -8.12 10.26
N VAL A 132 3.90 -8.95 10.40
CA VAL A 132 4.39 -9.45 11.70
C VAL A 132 5.02 -8.41 12.63
N VAL A 133 5.49 -7.28 12.10
CA VAL A 133 6.15 -6.22 12.91
C VAL A 133 5.12 -5.30 13.56
N ASP A 134 3.95 -5.20 12.95
CA ASP A 134 2.88 -4.30 13.35
C ASP A 134 1.67 -5.15 13.77
N ALA A 135 1.42 -5.22 15.09
CA ALA A 135 0.31 -6.00 15.63
C ALA A 135 -1.06 -5.56 15.07
N ASP A 136 -1.21 -4.27 14.76
CA ASP A 136 -2.41 -3.72 14.13
C ASP A 136 -2.57 -4.24 12.71
N LEU A 137 -1.50 -4.15 11.91
CA LEU A 137 -1.51 -4.65 10.53
C LEU A 137 -1.78 -6.16 10.51
N PHE A 138 -1.13 -6.93 11.40
CA PHE A 138 -1.36 -8.37 11.54
C PHE A 138 -2.83 -8.71 11.83
N LEU A 139 -3.43 -8.09 12.85
CA LEU A 139 -4.84 -8.35 13.20
C LEU A 139 -5.78 -7.97 12.06
N ARG A 140 -5.50 -6.87 11.36
CA ARG A 140 -6.32 -6.42 10.24
C ARG A 140 -6.20 -7.34 9.04
N MET A 141 -4.99 -7.80 8.69
CA MET A 141 -4.74 -8.69 7.55
C MET A 141 -5.48 -10.03 7.64
N GLN A 142 -5.84 -10.48 8.85
CA GLN A 142 -6.71 -11.64 9.04
C GLN A 142 -8.16 -11.41 8.59
N SER A 143 -8.64 -10.17 8.67
CA SER A 143 -10.00 -9.77 8.30
C SER A 143 -10.11 -9.11 6.92
N LEU A 144 -8.98 -8.67 6.36
CA LEU A 144 -8.93 -7.89 5.11
C LEU A 144 -9.06 -8.80 3.88
N SER A 145 -10.09 -8.53 3.07
CA SER A 145 -10.08 -8.81 1.64
C SER A 145 -9.61 -7.55 0.91
N TYR A 146 -8.52 -7.63 0.16
CA TYR A 146 -7.99 -6.51 -0.62
C TYR A 146 -7.91 -6.88 -2.11
N VAL A 147 -7.91 -5.87 -2.99
CA VAL A 147 -8.07 -6.05 -4.45
C VAL A 147 -7.01 -6.97 -5.08
N GLY A 148 -5.77 -6.95 -4.58
CA GLY A 148 -4.68 -7.81 -5.06
C GLY A 148 -4.69 -9.25 -4.53
N LYS A 149 -5.66 -9.64 -3.69
CA LYS A 149 -5.78 -11.02 -3.16
C LYS A 149 -6.71 -11.81 -4.08
N LEU A 150 -6.18 -12.82 -4.77
CA LEU A 150 -7.01 -13.77 -5.51
C LEU A 150 -8.00 -14.43 -4.55
N THR A 151 -9.29 -14.24 -4.80
CA THR A 151 -10.34 -14.98 -4.09
C THR A 151 -10.39 -16.37 -4.72
N ILE A 152 -9.80 -17.35 -4.04
CA ILE A 152 -9.94 -18.75 -4.47
C ILE A 152 -11.40 -19.15 -4.19
N GLN A 153 -12.14 -19.52 -5.25
CA GLN A 153 -13.46 -20.14 -5.16
C GLN A 153 -13.35 -21.61 -4.74
#